data_AF-A0A0N0DUD0-F1
#
_entry.id   AF-A0A0N0DUD0-F1
#
_cell.length_a   1.000
_cell.length_b   1.000
_cell.length_c   1.000
_cell.angle_alpha   90.00
_cell.angle_beta   90.00
_cell.angle_gamma   90.00
#
_symmetry.space_group_name_H-M   'P 1'
#
loop_
_entity.id
_entity.type
_entity.pdbx_description
1 polymer ?
#
loop_
_entity_poly.entity_id
_entity_poly.type
_entity_poly.pdbx_seq_one_letter_code
_entity_poly.pdbx_strand_id
1 'polypeptide(L)'
;MSRFCSTPQPWNALALGALLLCCVISPHLAIAADGSTAPAPTPESETMKFLQALATTVPDMRNSQDEDYCGWNFVQCSADNTVTVKLTASQMTQVSSMPDLPGDVVGSLVTVTWAEGLRLYDKLTGTLPPSWGRLTQMQTLELATNALNGTLPAEWSTMTQTTEMNLADNQLLGTLPAEWSAMTQVSQMMLLNNSFCGCVPTEWTGVLRPIVDDNVSGDACATTNACHKASSSSSGEPTCFVVNCVRCAPGNSMKCSVCDSSYMLTDDSQCAPYCDAAYWLSLGSPNGWLMLALLCASVLWNLI
;
A
#
# COMPACT_ATOMS: atom_id res chain seq x y z
N MET A 1 -33.55 -6.01 -6.07
CA MET A 1 -33.35 -5.60 -4.67
C MET A 1 -31.93 -5.06 -4.55
N SER A 2 -31.81 -3.82 -4.04
CA SER A 2 -30.58 -3.18 -3.52
C SER A 2 -29.47 -2.82 -4.52
N ARG A 3 -28.82 -1.65 -4.59
CA ARG A 3 -29.05 -0.24 -4.20
C ARG A 3 -28.16 0.58 -5.16
N PHE A 4 -28.64 1.75 -5.59
CA PHE A 4 -27.89 2.73 -6.38
C PHE A 4 -26.75 3.37 -5.55
N CYS A 5 -25.59 3.63 -6.18
CA CYS A 5 -24.73 4.76 -5.83
C CYS A 5 -24.70 5.71 -7.02
N SER A 6 -25.25 6.91 -6.79
CA SER A 6 -25.32 8.04 -7.73
C SER A 6 -23.97 8.74 -7.86
N THR A 7 -23.60 9.11 -9.08
CA THR A 7 -22.48 10.00 -9.42
C THR A 7 -22.84 11.48 -9.19
N PRO A 8 -21.86 12.38 -8.96
CA PRO A 8 -22.09 13.81 -8.87
C PRO A 8 -21.80 14.52 -10.22
N GLN A 9 -22.62 15.50 -10.61
CA GLN A 9 -22.31 16.70 -11.44
C GLN A 9 -23.65 17.34 -11.95
N PRO A 10 -23.65 18.56 -12.51
CA PRO A 10 -23.16 19.85 -12.02
C PRO A 10 -24.29 20.91 -12.04
N TRP A 11 -23.94 22.17 -11.77
CA TRP A 11 -24.82 23.32 -11.62
C TRP A 11 -25.74 23.59 -12.83
N ASN A 12 -27.02 23.88 -12.58
CA ASN A 12 -27.83 24.75 -13.43
C ASN A 12 -28.81 25.57 -12.60
N ALA A 13 -28.86 26.85 -12.95
CA ALA A 13 -29.63 27.91 -12.34
C ALA A 13 -31.14 27.66 -12.45
N LEU A 14 -31.87 27.89 -11.35
CA LEU A 14 -33.23 28.45 -11.22
C LEU A 14 -33.85 28.00 -9.88
N ALA A 15 -33.40 28.62 -8.78
CA ALA A 15 -34.12 28.62 -7.51
C ALA A 15 -33.83 29.92 -6.73
N LEU A 16 -34.00 31.05 -7.42
CA LEU A 16 -34.17 32.34 -6.77
C LEU A 16 -35.58 32.39 -6.18
N GLY A 17 -35.69 32.24 -4.86
CA GLY A 17 -36.89 32.63 -4.12
C GLY A 17 -37.40 31.59 -3.11
N ALA A 18 -36.68 31.35 -2.01
CA ALA A 18 -37.27 30.79 -0.78
C ALA A 18 -36.37 30.81 0.49
N LEU A 19 -35.19 31.44 0.52
CA LEU A 19 -34.29 31.37 1.70
C LEU A 19 -33.66 32.73 2.04
N LEU A 20 -34.50 33.75 2.23
CA LEU A 20 -34.10 35.08 2.70
C LEU A 20 -34.84 35.49 3.99
N LEU A 21 -35.08 34.53 4.91
CA LEU A 21 -35.79 34.84 6.15
C LEU A 21 -35.42 33.93 7.34
N CYS A 22 -34.12 33.76 7.60
CA CYS A 22 -33.62 33.23 8.89
C CYS A 22 -32.35 33.92 9.41
N CYS A 23 -32.02 35.13 8.94
CA CYS A 23 -30.88 35.92 9.45
C CYS A 23 -31.32 37.18 10.17
N VAL A 24 -32.18 37.06 11.19
CA VAL A 24 -32.29 38.06 12.26
C VAL A 24 -32.84 37.31 13.47
N ILE A 25 -32.03 37.02 14.49
CA ILE A 25 -32.14 37.31 15.94
C ILE A 25 -31.17 36.40 16.71
N SER A 26 -29.98 36.90 17.06
CA SER A 26 -29.32 36.74 18.37
C SER A 26 -27.86 37.20 18.30
N PRO A 27 -27.51 38.34 18.92
CA PRO A 27 -26.13 38.73 19.12
C PRO A 27 -25.68 38.25 20.50
N HIS A 28 -25.12 37.05 20.63
CA HIS A 28 -24.21 36.72 21.74
C HIS A 28 -23.49 35.40 21.44
N LEU A 29 -22.16 35.43 21.58
CA LEU A 29 -21.19 34.35 21.37
C LEU A 29 -20.84 34.01 19.91
N ALA A 30 -20.26 34.98 19.21
CA ALA A 30 -19.15 34.66 18.30
C ALA A 30 -17.90 34.51 19.18
N ILE A 31 -17.61 33.28 19.61
CA ILE A 31 -16.28 32.91 20.07
C ILE A 31 -15.36 33.18 18.89
N ALA A 32 -14.38 34.06 19.08
CA ALA A 32 -13.29 34.21 18.13
C ALA A 32 -12.69 32.82 17.93
N ALA A 33 -12.84 32.25 16.73
CA ALA A 33 -12.01 31.14 16.32
C ALA A 33 -10.60 31.70 16.29
N ASP A 34 -9.87 31.44 17.37
CA ASP A 34 -8.44 31.69 17.41
C ASP A 34 -7.86 30.99 16.19
N GLY A 35 -7.07 31.72 15.40
CA GLY A 35 -6.40 31.20 14.22
C GLY A 35 -5.29 30.24 14.66
N SER A 36 -5.64 29.15 15.34
CA SER A 36 -4.70 28.11 15.74
C SER A 36 -4.27 27.40 14.47
N THR A 37 -3.24 27.95 13.83
CA THR A 37 -2.35 27.17 12.97
C THR A 37 -2.07 25.88 13.70
N ALA A 38 -2.42 24.74 13.10
CA ALA A 38 -2.13 23.44 13.68
C ALA A 38 -0.66 23.42 14.12
N PRO A 39 -0.34 22.88 15.30
CA PRO A 39 1.04 22.82 15.76
C PRO A 39 1.91 22.15 14.70
N ALA A 40 3.10 22.71 14.48
CA ALA A 40 4.03 22.18 13.49
C ALA A 40 4.33 20.70 13.80
N PRO A 41 4.51 19.85 12.77
CA PRO A 41 4.77 18.43 12.97
C PRO A 41 6.10 18.23 13.73
N THR A 42 6.08 17.42 14.77
CA THR A 42 7.25 17.07 15.58
C THR A 42 7.61 15.60 15.42
N PRO A 43 8.86 15.18 15.68
CA PRO A 43 9.24 13.77 15.63
C PRO A 43 8.34 12.87 16.48
N GLU A 44 7.98 13.33 17.68
CA GLU A 44 7.09 12.61 18.60
C GLU A 44 5.67 12.47 18.02
N SER A 45 5.09 13.55 17.48
CA SER A 45 3.73 13.53 16.93
C SER A 45 3.63 12.64 15.70
N GLU A 46 4.62 12.70 14.81
CA GLU A 46 4.65 11.89 13.58
C GLU A 46 4.93 10.42 13.89
N THR A 47 5.81 10.13 14.86
CA THR A 47 6.06 8.78 15.35
C THR A 47 4.81 8.17 15.99
N MET A 48 4.08 8.93 16.81
CA MET A 48 2.82 8.47 17.40
C MET A 48 1.80 8.10 16.31
N LYS A 49 1.61 8.93 15.28
CA LYS A 49 0.69 8.62 14.17
C LYS A 49 1.07 7.33 13.44
N PHE A 50 2.37 7.12 13.18
CA PHE A 50 2.85 5.88 12.58
C PHE A 50 2.56 4.66 13.48
N LEU A 51 2.86 4.75 14.78
CA LEU A 51 2.59 3.68 15.74
C LEU A 51 1.09 3.40 15.88
N GLN A 52 0.24 4.43 15.83
CA GLN A 52 -1.22 4.26 15.80
C GLN A 52 -1.67 3.48 14.56
N ALA A 53 -1.13 3.78 13.38
CA ALA A 53 -1.39 3.02 12.17
C ALA A 53 -0.94 1.56 12.33
N LEU A 54 0.24 1.33 12.90
CA LEU A 54 0.75 -0.02 13.17
C LEU A 54 -0.11 -0.78 14.17
N ALA A 55 -0.62 -0.13 15.21
CA ALA A 55 -1.52 -0.74 16.18
C ALA A 55 -2.88 -1.14 15.57
N THR A 56 -3.25 -0.63 14.38
CA THR A 56 -4.46 -1.10 13.67
C THR A 56 -4.26 -2.46 13.01
N THR A 57 -3.03 -2.79 12.59
CA THR A 57 -2.68 -4.05 11.93
C THR A 57 -1.99 -5.04 12.86
N VAL A 58 -1.46 -4.56 13.99
CA VAL A 58 -0.86 -5.34 15.08
C VAL A 58 -1.60 -5.05 16.40
N PRO A 59 -2.79 -5.64 16.62
CA PRO A 59 -3.63 -5.29 17.77
C PRO A 59 -2.98 -5.59 19.14
N ASP A 60 -2.02 -6.53 19.17
CA ASP A 60 -1.26 -6.89 20.38
C ASP A 60 -0.36 -5.74 20.87
N MET A 61 -0.11 -4.71 20.05
CA MET A 61 0.70 -3.54 20.43
C MET A 61 0.04 -2.67 21.50
N ARG A 62 -1.29 -2.56 21.50
CA ARG A 62 -1.95 -1.53 22.30
C ARG A 62 -2.14 -2.00 23.74
N ASN A 63 -1.41 -1.38 24.66
CA ASN A 63 -1.75 -1.40 26.08
C ASN A 63 -2.72 -0.23 26.39
N SER A 64 -3.64 -0.41 27.34
CA SER A 64 -4.79 0.48 27.50
C SER A 64 -4.42 1.89 27.99
N GLN A 65 -4.81 2.89 27.21
CA GLN A 65 -4.92 4.33 27.53
C GLN A 65 -3.64 5.13 27.83
N ASP A 66 -2.80 5.39 26.82
CA ASP A 66 -1.81 6.47 26.97
C ASP A 66 -1.52 7.23 25.66
N GLU A 67 -1.33 8.55 25.81
CA GLU A 67 -0.74 9.46 24.82
C GLU A 67 0.78 9.23 24.67
N ASP A 68 1.36 8.39 25.52
CA ASP A 68 2.76 7.95 25.49
C ASP A 68 2.88 6.55 24.89
N TYR A 69 3.54 6.46 23.74
CA TYR A 69 3.78 5.18 23.07
C TYR A 69 4.89 4.35 23.73
N CYS A 70 5.70 4.91 24.62
CA CYS A 70 6.75 4.18 25.31
C CYS A 70 6.22 3.13 26.30
N GLY A 71 4.94 3.25 26.69
CA GLY A 71 4.23 2.23 27.49
C GLY A 71 3.57 1.12 26.67
N TRP A 72 3.65 1.17 25.33
CA TRP A 72 2.99 0.20 24.46
C TRP A 72 3.78 -1.11 24.40
N ASN A 73 3.07 -2.22 24.15
CA ASN A 73 3.75 -3.48 23.92
C ASN A 73 4.62 -3.37 22.67
N PHE A 74 5.78 -4.03 22.70
CA PHE A 74 6.76 -4.05 21.62
C PHE A 74 7.45 -2.72 21.31
N VAL A 75 7.09 -1.62 21.96
CA VAL A 75 7.76 -0.32 21.79
C VAL A 75 8.82 -0.16 22.86
N GLN A 76 10.05 0.19 22.45
CA GLN A 76 11.17 0.45 23.33
C GLN A 76 11.74 1.82 23.00
N CYS A 77 11.56 2.77 23.91
CA CYS A 77 12.15 4.10 23.79
C CYS A 77 13.54 4.12 24.41
N SER A 78 14.49 4.73 23.71
CA SER A 78 15.87 4.91 24.16
C SER A 78 16.15 6.37 24.53
N ALA A 79 17.22 6.59 25.30
CA ALA A 79 17.62 7.92 25.78
C ALA A 79 18.07 8.89 24.67
N ASP A 80 18.38 8.35 23.48
CA ASP A 80 18.72 9.10 22.26
C ASP A 80 17.50 9.46 21.40
N ASN A 81 16.27 9.28 21.92
CA ASN A 81 14.99 9.45 21.22
C ASN A 81 14.75 8.48 20.06
N THR A 82 15.55 7.43 19.95
CA THR A 82 15.28 6.31 19.04
C THR A 82 14.12 5.49 19.61
N VAL A 83 13.13 5.21 18.76
CA VAL A 83 11.98 4.39 19.13
C VAL A 83 12.08 3.05 18.41
N THR A 84 12.32 1.98 19.14
CA THR A 84 12.47 0.65 18.56
C THR A 84 11.17 -0.13 18.67
N VAL A 85 10.62 -0.56 17.53
CA VAL A 85 9.54 -1.55 17.48
C VAL A 85 10.17 -2.94 17.38
N LYS A 86 9.90 -3.76 18.39
CA LYS A 86 10.43 -5.12 18.53
C LYS A 86 9.30 -6.11 18.76
N LEU A 87 8.65 -6.53 17.67
CA LEU A 87 7.63 -7.57 17.73
C LEU A 87 8.27 -8.90 18.14
N THR A 88 7.69 -9.61 19.11
CA THR A 88 8.22 -10.89 19.59
C THR A 88 7.15 -11.98 19.51
N ALA A 89 7.51 -13.15 18.97
CA ALA A 89 6.57 -14.24 18.71
C ALA A 89 5.79 -14.69 19.95
N SER A 90 6.43 -14.68 21.12
CA SER A 90 5.81 -15.07 22.39
C SER A 90 4.67 -14.16 22.84
N GLN A 91 4.61 -12.94 22.32
CA GLN A 91 3.63 -11.92 22.68
C GLN A 91 2.63 -11.65 21.54
N MET A 92 2.89 -12.12 20.31
CA MET A 92 1.95 -12.00 19.19
C MET A 92 0.91 -13.14 19.22
N THR A 93 -0.34 -12.78 19.48
CA THR A 93 -1.45 -13.73 19.59
C THR A 93 -2.02 -14.11 18.23
N GLN A 94 -1.93 -13.21 17.25
CA GLN A 94 -2.50 -13.37 15.91
C GLN A 94 -1.50 -13.03 14.80
N VAL A 95 -1.89 -13.34 13.56
CA VAL A 95 -1.17 -12.89 12.37
C VAL A 95 -1.46 -11.40 12.16
N SER A 96 -0.44 -10.65 11.81
CA SER A 96 -0.47 -9.22 11.57
C SER A 96 0.16 -8.87 10.22
N SER A 97 0.07 -7.60 9.83
CA SER A 97 0.68 -7.07 8.62
C SER A 97 1.28 -5.68 8.87
N MET A 98 2.11 -5.22 7.95
CA MET A 98 2.63 -3.84 7.95
C MET A 98 1.60 -2.91 7.30
N PRO A 99 1.25 -1.77 7.94
CA PRO A 99 0.34 -0.79 7.36
C PRO A 99 1.08 0.09 6.35
N ASP A 100 0.33 0.67 5.42
CA ASP A 100 0.81 1.84 4.70
C ASP A 100 1.04 3.02 5.65
N LEU A 101 2.07 3.81 5.36
CA LEU A 101 2.30 5.07 6.07
C LEU A 101 1.19 6.06 5.70
N PRO A 102 0.40 6.56 6.66
CA PRO A 102 -0.69 7.49 6.37
C PRO A 102 -0.21 8.73 5.61
N GLY A 103 -1.06 9.25 4.72
CA GLY A 103 -0.69 10.36 3.83
C GLY A 103 -0.29 11.64 4.57
N ASP A 104 -0.92 11.90 5.70
CA ASP A 104 -0.71 13.04 6.58
C ASP A 104 0.51 12.91 7.52
N VAL A 105 1.20 11.77 7.51
CA VAL A 105 2.40 11.55 8.32
C VAL A 105 3.66 12.03 7.59
N VAL A 106 4.41 12.94 8.19
CA VAL A 106 5.70 13.39 7.65
C VAL A 106 6.78 12.35 7.98
N GLY A 107 6.93 11.35 7.11
CA GLY A 107 7.80 10.19 7.34
C GLY A 107 9.26 10.49 7.68
N SER A 108 9.81 11.63 7.23
CA SER A 108 11.19 12.02 7.56
C SER A 108 11.39 12.45 9.02
N LEU A 109 10.30 12.69 9.75
CA LEU A 109 10.30 12.98 11.19
C LEU A 109 10.04 11.73 12.05
N VAL A 110 9.64 10.60 11.45
CA VAL A 110 9.41 9.36 12.19
C VAL A 110 10.75 8.76 12.59
N THR A 111 10.98 8.54 13.89
CA THR A 111 12.26 8.04 14.44
C THR A 111 12.25 6.56 14.76
N VAL A 112 11.30 5.81 14.18
CA VAL A 112 11.15 4.39 14.44
C VAL A 112 12.25 3.59 13.74
N THR A 113 12.82 2.65 14.50
CA THR A 113 13.65 1.57 14.00
C THR A 113 12.96 0.23 14.26
N TRP A 114 13.17 -0.75 13.39
CA TRP A 114 12.59 -2.09 13.53
C TRP A 114 13.68 -3.11 13.86
N ALA A 115 13.66 -3.64 15.08
CA ALA A 115 14.74 -4.50 15.58
C ALA A 115 14.28 -5.93 15.89
N GLU A 116 15.25 -6.85 15.88
CA GLU A 116 15.10 -8.28 16.18
C GLU A 116 14.27 -8.55 17.45
N GLY A 117 13.07 -9.11 17.27
CA GLY A 117 12.34 -9.82 18.32
C GLY A 117 12.17 -11.28 17.93
N LEU A 118 13.28 -12.02 17.93
CA LEU A 118 13.34 -13.50 17.86
C LEU A 118 12.19 -14.17 17.09
N ARG A 119 12.42 -14.42 15.78
CA ARG A 119 11.69 -15.34 14.89
C ARG A 119 10.18 -15.32 15.08
N LEU A 120 9.52 -14.41 14.37
CA LEU A 120 8.07 -14.25 14.39
C LEU A 120 7.30 -15.46 13.85
N TYR A 121 7.92 -16.43 13.15
CA TYR A 121 7.28 -17.66 12.62
C TYR A 121 5.87 -17.42 12.06
N ASP A 122 5.80 -16.88 10.85
CA ASP A 122 4.55 -16.64 10.10
C ASP A 122 3.56 -15.66 10.76
N LYS A 123 4.01 -14.85 11.72
CA LYS A 123 3.15 -13.85 12.40
C LYS A 123 3.06 -12.51 11.67
N LEU A 124 3.98 -12.20 10.76
CA LEU A 124 3.85 -11.07 9.85
C LEU A 124 3.62 -11.57 8.42
N THR A 125 2.56 -11.08 7.79
CA THR A 125 2.14 -11.45 6.43
C THR A 125 1.84 -10.23 5.58
N GLY A 126 1.59 -10.46 4.28
CA GLY A 126 1.29 -9.41 3.32
C GLY A 126 2.55 -8.81 2.68
N THR A 127 2.37 -7.68 2.00
CA THR A 127 3.43 -7.06 1.20
C THR A 127 4.23 -6.02 1.97
N LEU A 128 5.44 -5.74 1.50
CA LEU A 128 6.24 -4.60 1.95
C LEU A 128 5.59 -3.28 1.48
N PRO A 129 5.21 -2.34 2.36
CA PRO A 129 4.54 -1.12 1.95
C PRO A 129 5.50 -0.15 1.22
N PRO A 130 5.23 0.25 -0.04
CA PRO A 130 6.07 1.21 -0.75
C PRO A 130 6.16 2.56 -0.03
N SER A 131 5.08 2.94 0.65
CA SER A 131 4.96 4.19 1.43
C SER A 131 6.01 4.33 2.55
N TRP A 132 6.61 3.22 3.00
CA TRP A 132 7.70 3.23 3.98
C TRP A 132 8.99 3.84 3.46
N GLY A 133 9.15 4.04 2.15
CA GLY A 133 10.27 4.82 1.60
C GLY A 133 10.38 6.22 2.22
N ARG A 134 9.26 6.78 2.70
CA ARG A 134 9.21 8.08 3.40
C ARG A 134 9.89 8.04 4.78
N LEU A 135 10.14 6.88 5.38
CA LEU A 135 10.78 6.70 6.68
C LEU A 135 12.30 6.86 6.60
N THR A 136 12.76 8.04 6.18
CA THR A 136 14.17 8.30 5.84
C THR A 136 15.15 8.20 7.03
N GLN A 137 14.65 8.13 8.27
CA GLN A 137 15.47 7.95 9.48
C GLN A 137 15.62 6.48 9.91
N MET A 138 14.99 5.52 9.21
CA MET A 138 15.07 4.10 9.54
C MET A 138 16.52 3.59 9.44
N GLN A 139 17.06 3.08 10.55
CA GLN A 139 18.44 2.58 10.62
C GLN A 139 18.56 1.06 10.49
N THR A 140 17.64 0.34 11.13
CA THR A 140 17.60 -1.12 11.11
C THR A 140 16.22 -1.57 10.70
N LEU A 141 16.16 -2.51 9.75
CA LEU A 141 14.94 -3.15 9.30
C LEU A 141 15.10 -4.67 9.34
N GLU A 142 14.66 -5.25 10.45
CA GLU A 142 14.71 -6.70 10.68
C GLU A 142 13.32 -7.34 10.53
N LEU A 143 13.11 -8.06 9.43
CA LEU A 143 11.85 -8.71 9.09
C LEU A 143 12.04 -10.19 8.71
N ALA A 144 13.17 -10.80 9.07
CA ALA A 144 13.44 -12.18 8.68
C ALA A 144 12.51 -13.20 9.36
N THR A 145 12.38 -14.37 8.73
CA THR A 145 11.58 -15.50 9.24
C THR A 145 10.11 -15.13 9.45
N ASN A 146 9.48 -14.60 8.40
CA ASN A 146 8.07 -14.23 8.34
C ASN A 146 7.40 -14.83 7.08
N ALA A 147 6.11 -14.54 6.91
CA ALA A 147 5.34 -14.93 5.72
C ALA A 147 5.04 -13.71 4.84
N LEU A 148 6.02 -12.80 4.70
CA LEU A 148 5.92 -11.64 3.82
C LEU A 148 6.01 -12.06 2.37
N ASN A 149 5.20 -11.47 1.51
CA ASN A 149 5.10 -11.79 0.09
C ASN A 149 5.12 -10.54 -0.79
N GLY A 150 4.95 -10.71 -2.11
CA GLY A 150 5.05 -9.63 -3.07
C GLY A 150 6.51 -9.24 -3.37
N THR A 151 6.73 -8.04 -3.91
CA THR A 151 8.03 -7.59 -4.40
C THR A 151 8.73 -6.65 -3.44
N LEU A 152 10.05 -6.48 -3.61
CA LEU A 152 10.79 -5.40 -2.97
C LEU A 152 10.36 -4.04 -3.57
N PRO A 153 9.94 -3.05 -2.77
CA PRO A 153 9.53 -1.74 -3.26
C PRO A 153 10.75 -0.89 -3.63
N ALA A 154 10.80 -0.38 -4.86
CA ALA A 154 11.87 0.51 -5.32
C ALA A 154 11.89 1.84 -4.54
N GLU A 155 10.74 2.25 -4.02
CA GLU A 155 10.54 3.44 -3.20
C GLU A 155 11.38 3.44 -1.91
N TRP A 156 11.78 2.27 -1.39
CA TRP A 156 12.66 2.19 -0.23
C TRP A 156 14.08 2.71 -0.49
N SER A 157 14.44 2.97 -1.75
CA SER A 157 15.70 3.64 -2.13
C SER A 157 15.95 4.97 -1.41
N THR A 158 14.90 5.63 -0.90
CA THR A 158 15.01 6.89 -0.14
C THR A 158 15.34 6.70 1.35
N MET A 159 15.36 5.47 1.87
CA MET A 159 15.72 5.15 3.25
C MET A 159 17.26 5.16 3.43
N THR A 160 17.89 6.28 3.14
CA THR A 160 19.36 6.39 3.02
C THR A 160 20.13 6.24 4.32
N GLN A 161 19.43 6.27 5.47
CA GLN A 161 20.02 6.06 6.80
C GLN A 161 20.04 4.59 7.23
N THR A 162 19.46 3.68 6.43
CA THR A 162 19.45 2.26 6.76
C THR A 162 20.86 1.67 6.68
N THR A 163 21.25 0.98 7.75
CA THR A 163 22.57 0.37 7.93
C THR A 163 22.49 -1.16 7.94
N GLU A 164 21.37 -1.70 8.39
CA GLU A 164 21.11 -3.13 8.51
C GLU A 164 19.72 -3.43 7.97
N MET A 165 19.63 -4.35 7.01
CA MET A 165 18.38 -4.81 6.43
C MET A 165 18.39 -6.33 6.31
N ASN A 166 17.43 -6.97 6.94
CA ASN A 166 17.28 -8.41 6.90
C ASN A 166 15.85 -8.78 6.55
N LEU A 167 15.67 -9.30 5.34
CA LEU A 167 14.39 -9.78 4.80
C LEU A 167 14.47 -11.28 4.48
N ALA A 168 15.48 -11.99 4.99
CA ALA A 168 15.69 -13.39 4.71
C ALA A 168 14.54 -14.28 5.23
N ASP A 169 14.41 -15.49 4.69
CA ASP A 169 13.38 -16.46 5.13
C ASP A 169 11.95 -15.87 5.05
N ASN A 170 11.56 -15.44 3.86
CA ASN A 170 10.23 -14.94 3.55
C ASN A 170 9.75 -15.53 2.20
N GLN A 171 8.62 -15.03 1.68
CA GLN A 171 8.02 -15.43 0.41
C GLN A 171 8.08 -14.30 -0.62
N LEU A 172 9.08 -13.41 -0.50
CA LEU A 172 9.26 -12.28 -1.40
C LEU A 172 9.68 -12.78 -2.79
N LEU A 173 9.23 -12.10 -3.84
CA LEU A 173 9.41 -12.51 -5.23
C LEU A 173 9.75 -11.32 -6.13
N GLY A 174 10.03 -11.60 -7.41
CA GLY A 174 10.36 -10.58 -8.41
C GLY A 174 11.85 -10.24 -8.43
N THR A 175 12.21 -9.14 -9.08
CA THR A 175 13.61 -8.70 -9.20
C THR A 175 14.03 -7.86 -7.99
N LEU A 176 15.35 -7.80 -7.78
CA LEU A 176 15.96 -6.84 -6.86
C LEU A 176 15.95 -5.43 -7.48
N PRO A 177 15.47 -4.36 -6.79
CA PRO A 177 15.41 -3.02 -7.35
C PRO A 177 16.80 -2.40 -7.54
N ALA A 178 17.10 -1.92 -8.75
CA ALA A 178 18.37 -1.25 -9.02
C ALA A 178 18.50 0.07 -8.24
N GLU A 179 17.36 0.72 -7.94
CA GLU A 179 17.23 1.97 -7.21
C GLU A 179 17.79 1.88 -5.78
N TRP A 180 17.82 0.69 -5.18
CA TRP A 180 18.38 0.49 -3.84
C TRP A 180 19.88 0.78 -3.77
N SER A 181 20.58 0.91 -4.91
CA SER A 181 21.94 1.45 -4.97
C SER A 181 22.09 2.84 -4.32
N ALA A 182 21.00 3.59 -4.13
CA ALA A 182 20.99 4.85 -3.38
C ALA A 182 21.19 4.67 -1.86
N MET A 183 20.94 3.47 -1.31
CA MET A 183 21.02 3.16 0.13
C MET A 183 22.46 2.88 0.57
N THR A 184 23.34 3.85 0.35
CA THR A 184 24.81 3.72 0.48
C THR A 184 25.33 3.39 1.89
N GLN A 185 24.50 3.54 2.94
CA GLN A 185 24.88 3.23 4.32
C GLN A 185 24.65 1.77 4.71
N VAL A 186 23.99 0.96 3.86
CA VAL A 186 23.69 -0.42 4.19
C VAL A 186 24.97 -1.25 4.22
N SER A 187 25.32 -1.71 5.41
CA SER A 187 26.50 -2.54 5.68
C SER A 187 26.18 -4.03 5.71
N GLN A 188 24.94 -4.38 6.09
CA GLN A 188 24.44 -5.74 6.12
C GLN A 188 23.09 -5.81 5.41
N MET A 189 23.02 -6.59 4.33
CA MET A 189 21.79 -6.82 3.58
C MET A 189 21.58 -8.32 3.40
N MET A 190 20.58 -8.90 4.05
CA MET A 190 20.27 -10.33 3.98
C MET A 190 18.93 -10.55 3.31
N LEU A 191 18.94 -11.28 2.19
CA LEU A 191 17.80 -11.51 1.31
C LEU A 191 17.62 -13.00 0.95
N LEU A 192 18.46 -13.89 1.50
CA LEU A 192 18.43 -15.35 1.31
C LEU A 192 17.05 -15.96 1.59
N ASN A 193 16.82 -17.16 1.06
CA ASN A 193 15.61 -17.94 1.30
C ASN A 193 14.33 -17.15 0.97
N ASN A 194 14.31 -16.58 -0.23
CA ASN A 194 13.13 -15.96 -0.85
C ASN A 194 12.93 -16.55 -2.26
N SER A 195 11.95 -16.04 -3.01
CA SER A 195 11.63 -16.46 -4.37
C SER A 195 12.03 -15.40 -5.41
N PHE A 196 13.16 -14.73 -5.21
CA PHE A 196 13.66 -13.71 -6.13
C PHE A 196 14.09 -14.30 -7.47
N CYS A 197 13.79 -13.57 -8.54
CA CYS A 197 14.18 -13.89 -9.90
C CYS A 197 15.09 -12.80 -10.48
N GLY A 198 15.80 -13.12 -11.56
CA GLY A 198 16.82 -12.27 -12.16
C GLY A 198 18.14 -12.33 -11.40
N CYS A 199 18.96 -11.32 -11.66
CA CYS A 199 20.31 -11.17 -11.13
C CYS A 199 20.37 -10.06 -10.08
N VAL A 200 21.43 -10.08 -9.26
CA VAL A 200 21.85 -8.89 -8.52
C VAL A 200 22.09 -7.72 -9.51
N PRO A 201 21.47 -6.55 -9.31
CA PRO A 201 21.62 -5.41 -10.20
C PRO A 201 23.08 -4.94 -10.24
N THR A 202 23.56 -4.59 -11.44
CA THR A 202 24.93 -4.10 -11.61
C THR A 202 25.21 -2.82 -10.83
N GLU A 203 24.19 -2.01 -10.60
CA GLU A 203 24.18 -0.76 -9.82
C GLU A 203 24.57 -0.98 -8.36
N TRP A 204 24.40 -2.20 -7.84
CA TRP A 204 24.79 -2.54 -6.47
C TRP A 204 26.29 -2.79 -6.33
N THR A 205 26.99 -3.03 -7.44
CA THR A 205 28.41 -3.42 -7.45
C THR A 205 29.28 -2.38 -6.75
N GLY A 206 29.94 -2.79 -5.67
CA GLY A 206 30.84 -1.92 -4.90
C GLY A 206 30.13 -0.92 -3.97
N VAL A 207 28.80 -0.89 -3.98
CA VAL A 207 27.97 -0.04 -3.11
C VAL A 207 27.29 -0.88 -2.04
N LEU A 208 26.60 -1.95 -2.44
CA LEU A 208 25.89 -2.86 -1.56
C LEU A 208 26.58 -4.22 -1.52
N ARG A 209 26.45 -4.91 -0.39
CA ARG A 209 26.96 -6.27 -0.18
C ARG A 209 25.81 -7.20 0.22
N PRO A 210 24.97 -7.62 -0.74
CA PRO A 210 23.84 -8.47 -0.43
C PRO A 210 24.30 -9.91 -0.15
N ILE A 211 23.64 -10.56 0.80
CA ILE A 211 23.65 -12.00 0.96
C ILE A 211 22.33 -12.51 0.36
N VAL A 212 22.42 -13.13 -0.81
CA VAL A 212 21.29 -13.63 -1.63
C VAL A 212 21.53 -15.09 -2.01
N ASP A 213 20.47 -15.77 -2.45
CA ASP A 213 20.57 -17.16 -2.91
C ASP A 213 21.47 -17.28 -4.17
N ASP A 214 22.10 -18.45 -4.34
CA ASP A 214 23.07 -18.71 -5.42
C ASP A 214 22.47 -18.52 -6.82
N ASN A 215 21.17 -18.78 -6.99
CA ASN A 215 20.47 -18.58 -8.26
C ASN A 215 20.34 -17.08 -8.64
N VAL A 216 20.41 -16.16 -7.68
CA VAL A 216 20.34 -14.72 -7.90
C VAL A 216 21.73 -14.11 -8.10
N SER A 217 22.76 -14.66 -7.44
CA SER A 217 24.14 -14.16 -7.50
C SER A 217 25.05 -14.85 -8.54
N GLY A 218 24.68 -16.01 -9.06
CA GLY A 218 25.50 -16.77 -9.99
C GLY A 218 25.62 -16.15 -11.38
N ASP A 219 26.72 -16.41 -12.09
CA ASP A 219 27.04 -15.85 -13.43
C ASP A 219 25.96 -16.12 -14.50
N ALA A 220 25.15 -17.15 -14.31
CA ALA A 220 24.06 -17.55 -15.21
C ALA A 220 22.66 -17.12 -14.73
N CYS A 221 22.55 -16.31 -13.67
CA CYS A 221 21.27 -15.86 -13.09
C CYS A 221 20.27 -15.33 -14.13
N ALA A 222 20.76 -14.68 -15.19
CA ALA A 222 19.91 -14.11 -16.25
C ALA A 222 19.19 -15.18 -17.09
N THR A 223 19.72 -16.40 -17.16
CA THR A 223 19.14 -17.51 -17.92
C THR A 223 18.55 -18.59 -17.04
N THR A 224 19.21 -18.93 -15.91
CA THR A 224 18.78 -20.01 -15.01
C THR A 224 17.77 -19.55 -13.97
N ASN A 225 17.69 -18.24 -13.70
CA ASN A 225 16.76 -17.65 -12.75
C ASN A 225 15.91 -16.54 -13.39
N ALA A 226 15.66 -16.61 -14.70
CA ALA A 226 14.91 -15.58 -15.41
C ALA A 226 13.50 -15.41 -14.82
N CYS A 227 13.07 -14.17 -14.63
CA CYS A 227 11.70 -13.88 -14.23
C CYS A 227 10.71 -14.35 -15.30
N HIS A 228 9.67 -15.08 -14.90
CA HIS A 228 8.59 -15.43 -15.80
C HIS A 228 7.90 -14.15 -16.30
N LYS A 229 8.00 -13.86 -17.59
CA LYS A 229 7.16 -12.85 -18.22
C LYS A 229 5.71 -13.32 -18.13
N ALA A 230 4.79 -12.41 -17.87
CA ALA A 230 3.37 -12.68 -18.02
C ALA A 230 3.13 -13.20 -19.44
N SER A 231 2.86 -14.50 -19.57
CA SER A 231 2.61 -15.11 -20.86
C SER A 231 1.24 -14.64 -21.36
N SER A 232 1.21 -13.86 -22.42
CA SER A 232 0.03 -13.76 -23.28
C SER A 232 -0.17 -15.11 -23.96
N SER A 233 -0.87 -16.05 -23.30
CA SER A 233 -1.19 -17.34 -23.89
C SER A 233 -2.28 -17.17 -24.94
N SER A 234 -1.92 -17.35 -26.21
CA SER A 234 -2.79 -17.34 -27.39
C SER A 234 -3.59 -18.64 -27.56
N SER A 235 -4.25 -19.12 -26.52
CA SER A 235 -5.19 -20.24 -26.60
C SER A 235 -6.40 -19.91 -25.74
N GLY A 236 -7.57 -19.87 -26.38
CA GLY A 236 -8.83 -19.43 -25.80
C GLY A 236 -9.20 -20.17 -24.52
N GLU A 237 -8.97 -19.50 -23.40
CA GLU A 237 -9.72 -19.46 -22.14
C GLU A 237 -8.88 -18.57 -21.21
N PRO A 238 -9.41 -17.45 -20.67
CA PRO A 238 -8.62 -16.60 -19.79
C PRO A 238 -8.58 -17.24 -18.41
N THR A 239 -7.83 -18.34 -18.27
CA THR A 239 -7.41 -18.79 -16.95
C THR A 239 -6.20 -17.95 -16.58
N CYS A 240 -6.48 -16.78 -15.99
CA CYS A 240 -5.47 -16.01 -15.27
C CYS A 240 -4.96 -16.86 -14.11
N PHE A 241 -3.92 -17.67 -14.33
CA PHE A 241 -3.05 -18.13 -13.25
C PHE A 241 -2.10 -16.98 -12.91
N VAL A 242 -2.65 -15.93 -12.31
CA VAL A 242 -1.87 -14.80 -11.80
C VAL A 242 -1.55 -15.10 -10.34
N VAL A 243 -0.27 -15.30 -10.05
CA VAL A 243 0.24 -15.25 -8.68
C VAL A 243 0.12 -13.78 -8.22
N ASN A 244 -0.49 -13.55 -7.03
CA ASN A 244 -0.79 -12.24 -6.42
C ASN A 244 -2.10 -11.54 -6.82
N CYS A 245 -3.24 -12.22 -6.68
CA CYS A 245 -4.54 -11.55 -6.66
C CYS A 245 -4.99 -11.26 -5.22
N VAL A 246 -4.93 -10.00 -4.78
CA VAL A 246 -5.51 -9.55 -3.50
C VAL A 246 -6.79 -8.78 -3.80
N ARG A 247 -7.92 -9.18 -3.21
CA ARG A 247 -9.18 -8.42 -3.26
C ARG A 247 -8.95 -7.03 -2.70
N CYS A 248 -9.17 -5.98 -3.51
CA CYS A 248 -9.30 -4.63 -2.97
C CYS A 248 -10.57 -4.54 -2.11
N ALA A 249 -10.48 -3.92 -0.93
CA ALA A 249 -11.65 -3.61 -0.12
C ALA A 249 -12.62 -2.68 -0.89
N PRO A 250 -13.95 -2.78 -0.66
CA PRO A 250 -14.92 -2.06 -1.46
C PRO A 250 -14.85 -0.56 -1.15
N GLY A 251 -14.41 0.23 -2.13
CA GLY A 251 -14.52 1.69 -2.11
C GLY A 251 -13.19 2.45 -2.09
N ASN A 252 -12.40 2.34 -3.15
CA ASN A 252 -11.96 3.50 -3.94
C ASN A 252 -11.14 3.02 -5.14
N SER A 253 -11.43 3.60 -6.31
CA SER A 253 -10.74 3.35 -7.57
C SER A 253 -9.25 3.73 -7.47
N MET A 254 -8.39 2.76 -7.18
CA MET A 254 -6.95 2.89 -7.40
C MET A 254 -6.56 1.96 -8.54
N LYS A 255 -5.93 2.53 -9.57
CA LYS A 255 -5.22 1.78 -10.60
C LYS A 255 -4.39 0.71 -9.91
N CYS A 256 -4.77 -0.56 -10.07
CA CYS A 256 -3.86 -1.65 -9.79
C CYS A 256 -2.65 -1.44 -10.70
N SER A 257 -1.47 -1.27 -10.12
CA SER A 257 -0.18 -1.19 -10.82
C SER A 257 0.18 -2.48 -11.58
N VAL A 258 -0.77 -3.40 -11.73
CA VAL A 258 -0.60 -4.80 -12.16
C VAL A 258 -1.18 -5.05 -13.56
N CYS A 259 -2.15 -4.26 -14.03
CA CYS A 259 -2.60 -4.35 -15.41
C CYS A 259 -1.75 -3.41 -16.29
N ASP A 260 -1.38 -3.85 -17.50
CA ASP A 260 -0.82 -2.98 -18.53
C ASP A 260 -1.71 -1.73 -18.69
N SER A 261 -1.15 -0.60 -19.08
CA SER A 261 -1.81 0.69 -19.36
C SER A 261 -3.12 0.61 -20.17
N SER A 262 -3.33 -0.48 -20.90
CA SER A 262 -4.52 -0.75 -21.73
C SER A 262 -5.59 -1.63 -21.06
N TYR A 263 -5.45 -2.00 -19.78
CA TYR A 263 -6.33 -2.95 -19.08
C TYR A 263 -6.71 -2.47 -17.67
N MET A 264 -7.90 -2.86 -17.19
CA MET A 264 -8.42 -2.53 -15.85
C MET A 264 -8.79 -3.79 -15.07
N LEU A 265 -8.58 -3.80 -13.75
CA LEU A 265 -9.01 -4.90 -12.88
C LEU A 265 -10.54 -4.84 -12.69
N THR A 266 -11.24 -5.92 -13.02
CA THR A 266 -12.70 -6.06 -12.80
C THR A 266 -13.02 -6.47 -11.37
N ASP A 267 -14.29 -6.33 -10.97
CA ASP A 267 -14.78 -6.78 -9.66
C ASP A 267 -14.57 -8.30 -9.44
N ASP A 268 -14.45 -9.06 -10.53
CA ASP A 268 -14.11 -10.49 -10.55
C ASP A 268 -12.60 -10.76 -10.51
N SER A 269 -11.78 -9.73 -10.26
CA SER A 269 -10.32 -9.81 -10.14
C SER A 269 -9.60 -10.27 -11.43
N GLN A 270 -10.13 -9.89 -12.60
CA GLN A 270 -9.51 -10.16 -13.89
C GLN A 270 -9.10 -8.85 -14.57
N CYS A 271 -7.92 -8.78 -15.21
CA CYS A 271 -7.57 -7.64 -16.06
C CYS A 271 -8.37 -7.75 -17.37
N ALA A 272 -9.31 -6.83 -17.60
CA ALA A 272 -10.08 -6.71 -18.84
C ALA A 272 -9.58 -5.53 -19.70
N PRO A 273 -9.59 -5.65 -21.04
CA PRO A 273 -9.12 -4.57 -21.91
C PRO A 273 -9.99 -3.33 -21.72
N TYR A 274 -9.33 -2.17 -21.65
CA TYR A 274 -9.98 -0.87 -21.63
C TYR A 274 -10.63 -0.62 -22.99
N CYS A 275 -11.93 -0.87 -23.08
CA CYS A 275 -12.73 -0.54 -24.25
C CYS A 275 -13.36 0.85 -24.05
N ASP A 276 -12.82 1.86 -24.74
CA ASP A 276 -13.50 3.15 -24.90
C ASP A 276 -14.87 2.93 -25.57
N ALA A 277 -15.88 3.71 -25.16
CA ALA A 277 -17.25 3.65 -25.65
C ALA A 277 -17.38 3.79 -27.18
N ALA A 278 -16.33 4.28 -27.85
CA ALA A 278 -16.24 4.34 -29.30
C ALA A 278 -16.22 2.96 -30.01
N TYR A 279 -15.78 1.89 -29.35
CA TYR A 279 -15.63 0.56 -29.97
C TYR A 279 -16.95 -0.24 -30.05
N TRP A 280 -17.94 0.09 -29.20
CA TRP A 280 -19.27 -0.54 -29.24
C TRP A 280 -20.09 -0.18 -30.47
N LEU A 281 -19.73 0.91 -31.17
CA LEU A 281 -20.39 1.30 -32.42
C LEU A 281 -19.84 0.56 -33.66
N SER A 282 -18.70 -0.13 -33.57
CA SER A 282 -18.07 -0.78 -34.73
C SER A 282 -18.33 -2.28 -34.86
N LEU A 283 -18.84 -2.95 -33.83
CA LEU A 283 -19.20 -4.38 -33.89
C LEU A 283 -20.72 -4.53 -33.78
N GLY A 284 -21.39 -4.27 -34.90
CA GLY A 284 -22.83 -4.48 -35.06
C GLY A 284 -23.23 -5.91 -34.68
N SER A 285 -23.82 -6.05 -33.49
CA SER A 285 -24.50 -7.28 -33.06
C SER A 285 -26.01 -7.05 -33.09
N PRO A 286 -26.82 -7.96 -33.68
CA PRO A 286 -28.25 -7.72 -33.92
C PRO A 286 -29.12 -7.62 -32.65
N ASN A 287 -28.59 -7.99 -31.49
CA ASN A 287 -29.37 -8.09 -30.25
C ASN A 287 -29.28 -6.85 -29.34
N GLY A 288 -28.54 -5.80 -29.75
CA GLY A 288 -28.47 -4.54 -29.00
C GLY A 288 -29.79 -3.73 -29.01
N TRP A 289 -30.66 -3.97 -29.99
CA TRP A 289 -31.91 -3.20 -30.17
C TRP A 289 -33.05 -3.67 -29.25
N LEU A 290 -33.04 -4.91 -28.77
CA LEU A 290 -34.07 -5.44 -27.86
C LEU A 290 -33.90 -4.93 -26.42
N MET A 291 -32.66 -4.65 -25.99
CA MET A 291 -32.39 -4.08 -24.66
C MET A 291 -32.69 -2.58 -24.60
N LEU A 292 -32.61 -1.87 -25.73
CA LEU A 292 -33.01 -0.45 -25.85
C LEU A 292 -34.53 -0.25 -25.87
N ALA A 293 -35.30 -1.19 -26.43
CA ALA A 293 -36.76 -1.11 -26.46
C ALA A 293 -37.41 -1.32 -25.07
N LEU A 294 -36.81 -2.18 -24.22
CA LEU A 294 -37.31 -2.42 -22.85
C LEU A 294 -36.99 -1.26 -21.89
N LEU A 295 -35.89 -0.52 -22.13
CA LEU A 295 -35.55 0.68 -21.37
C LEU A 295 -36.46 1.88 -21.73
N CYS A 296 -36.87 2.03 -23.00
CA CYS A 296 -37.78 3.11 -23.42
C CYS A 296 -39.24 2.94 -22.96
N ALA A 297 -39.75 1.72 -22.77
CA ALA A 297 -41.14 1.52 -22.32
C ALA A 297 -41.35 1.84 -20.82
N SER A 298 -40.30 1.79 -20.00
CA SER A 298 -40.39 2.07 -18.56
C SER A 298 -40.32 3.56 -18.19
N VAL A 299 -39.88 4.42 -19.13
CA VAL A 299 -39.78 5.88 -18.93
C VAL A 299 -41.06 6.62 -19.32
N LEU A 300 -41.93 6.02 -20.14
CA LEU A 300 -43.18 6.64 -20.61
C LEU A 300 -44.42 6.38 -19.73
N TRP A 301 -44.33 5.56 -18.67
CA TRP A 301 -45.47 5.37 -17.73
C TRP A 301 -45.42 6.29 -16.49
N ASN A 302 -44.32 7.00 -16.22
CA ASN A 302 -44.20 7.89 -15.05
C ASN A 302 -44.40 9.38 -15.37
N LEU A 303 -45.09 9.71 -16.47
CA LEU A 303 -45.41 11.08 -16.87
C LEU A 303 -46.90 11.32 -17.25
N ILE A 304 -47.84 10.53 -16.73
CA ILE A 304 -49.27 10.90 -16.59
C ILE A 304 -49.72 10.62 -15.16
#